data_AF-A0A6G3Z758-F1
#
_entry.id   AF-A0A6G3Z758-F1
#
_cell.length_a   1.000
_cell.length_b   1.000
_cell.length_c   1.000
_cell.angle_alpha   90.00
_cell.angle_beta   90.00
_cell.angle_gamma   90.00
#
_symmetry.space_group_name_H-M   'P 1'
#
loop_
_entity.id
_entity.type
_entity.pdbx_description
1 polymer ?
#
loop_
_entity_poly.entity_id
_entity_poly.type
_entity_poly.pdbx_seq_one_letter_code
_entity_poly.pdbx_strand_id
1 'polypeptide(L)'
;MQGNRMKKIWVKQWLTSLGAALGTIALPLPAVALCPADLPAAVAEIAARPELTRARLGVQVETLTGDVIYSQEGDRFFVPASTLKLLTTAAVLTQLG
;
A
#
# COMPACT_ATOMS: atom_id res chain seq x y z
N MET A 1 48.81 -62.00 6.56
CA MET A 1 47.67 -61.66 5.67
C MET A 1 47.53 -60.14 5.73
N GLN A 2 48.29 -59.35 4.95
CA GLN A 2 47.96 -58.84 3.60
C GLN A 2 46.51 -58.40 3.37
N GLY A 3 46.34 -57.14 2.93
CA GLY A 3 45.15 -56.62 2.22
C GLY A 3 44.45 -55.44 2.92
N ASN A 4 44.88 -54.18 2.86
CA ASN A 4 44.96 -53.22 1.73
C ASN A 4 43.63 -52.49 1.39
N ARG A 5 43.64 -51.17 1.67
CA ARG A 5 42.91 -50.04 1.00
C ARG A 5 41.40 -49.91 1.25
N MET A 6 40.87 -48.71 1.53
CA MET A 6 40.92 -47.51 0.66
C MET A 6 40.90 -46.20 1.47
N LYS A 7 41.90 -45.31 1.30
CA LYS A 7 41.86 -44.05 0.51
C LYS A 7 40.83 -43.04 1.05
N LYS A 8 41.29 -42.05 1.83
CA LYS A 8 41.57 -40.66 1.37
C LYS A 8 40.35 -40.01 0.71
N ILE A 9 39.77 -39.00 1.35
CA ILE A 9 39.59 -37.66 0.79
C ILE A 9 39.59 -36.67 1.97
N TRP A 10 40.67 -35.90 2.04
CA TRP A 10 40.83 -34.69 2.84
C TRP A 10 40.76 -33.55 1.81
N VAL A 11 39.68 -32.78 1.77
CA VAL A 11 39.57 -31.54 0.98
C VAL A 11 38.93 -30.53 1.92
N LYS A 12 39.76 -29.87 2.74
CA LYS A 12 40.21 -28.48 2.54
C LYS A 12 39.07 -27.47 2.51
N GLN A 13 38.95 -26.81 3.66
CA GLN A 13 38.67 -25.37 3.82
C GLN A 13 39.17 -24.52 2.62
N TRP A 14 38.56 -23.35 2.45
CA TRP A 14 38.91 -22.19 1.60
C TRP A 14 38.11 -22.06 0.29
N LEU A 15 37.02 -21.29 0.35
CA LEU A 15 36.74 -20.23 -0.63
C LEU A 15 35.68 -19.27 -0.08
N THR A 16 36.19 -18.15 0.41
CA THR A 16 35.54 -16.84 0.49
C THR A 16 34.67 -16.58 -0.74
N SER A 17 33.36 -16.41 -0.54
CA SER A 17 32.52 -15.68 -1.49
C SER A 17 32.15 -14.35 -0.85
N LEU A 18 32.83 -13.31 -1.34
CA LEU A 18 32.46 -11.91 -1.23
C LEU A 18 31.04 -11.77 -1.81
N GLY A 19 30.01 -11.83 -0.96
CA GLY A 19 28.65 -11.51 -1.36
C GLY A 19 28.53 -9.99 -1.51
N ALA A 20 28.61 -9.51 -2.75
CA ALA A 20 28.50 -8.11 -3.11
C ALA A 20 27.27 -7.47 -2.44
N ALA A 21 27.50 -6.41 -1.66
CA ALA A 21 26.47 -5.51 -1.20
C ALA A 21 25.88 -4.76 -2.40
N LEU A 22 24.88 -5.35 -3.05
CA LEU A 22 24.00 -4.64 -3.98
C LEU A 22 23.07 -3.77 -3.13
N GLY A 23 23.51 -2.54 -2.86
CA GLY A 23 22.63 -1.51 -2.35
C GLY A 23 21.49 -1.30 -3.35
N THR A 24 20.27 -1.69 -2.97
CA THR A 24 19.06 -1.40 -3.73
C THR A 24 18.82 0.11 -3.70
N ILE A 25 19.20 0.79 -4.77
CA ILE A 25 18.74 2.16 -5.03
C ILE A 25 17.24 2.03 -5.36
N ALA A 26 16.38 2.36 -4.39
CA ALA A 26 14.95 2.48 -4.63
C ALA A 26 14.69 3.79 -5.38
N LEU A 27 14.60 3.71 -6.71
CA LEU A 27 14.14 4.83 -7.53
C LEU A 27 12.63 5.05 -7.29
N PRO A 28 12.16 6.29 -7.15
CA PRO A 28 10.73 6.57 -7.07
C PRO A 28 10.08 6.17 -8.40
N LEU A 29 9.11 5.25 -8.35
CA LEU A 29 8.31 4.90 -9.52
C LEU A 29 7.49 6.13 -9.94
N PRO A 30 7.38 6.42 -11.25
CA PRO A 30 6.50 7.50 -11.71
C PRO A 30 5.08 7.22 -11.23
N ALA A 31 4.45 8.22 -10.64
CA ALA A 31 3.04 8.13 -10.27
C ALA A 31 2.24 7.87 -11.56
N VAL A 32 1.53 6.76 -11.60
CA VAL A 32 0.67 6.42 -12.73
C VAL A 32 -0.50 7.41 -12.70
N ALA A 33 -0.68 8.18 -13.77
CA ALA A 33 -1.89 8.98 -13.93
C ALA A 33 -3.08 8.01 -14.08
N LEU A 34 -4.01 8.04 -13.14
CA LEU A 34 -5.25 7.25 -13.21
C LEU A 34 -6.31 8.06 -13.97
N CYS A 35 -6.95 7.45 -14.96
CA CYS A 35 -8.16 8.03 -15.54
C CYS A 35 -9.34 7.83 -14.56
N PRO A 36 -10.35 8.70 -14.55
CA PRO A 36 -11.56 8.50 -13.74
C PRO A 36 -12.22 7.13 -13.93
N ALA A 37 -12.16 6.59 -15.15
CA ALA A 37 -12.69 5.26 -15.50
C ALA A 37 -11.97 4.11 -14.77
N ASP A 38 -10.72 4.30 -14.35
CA ASP A 38 -9.92 3.28 -13.67
C ASP A 38 -10.10 3.31 -12.14
N LEU A 39 -10.71 4.39 -11.62
CA LEU A 39 -10.87 4.61 -10.17
C LEU A 39 -11.64 3.48 -9.47
N PRO A 40 -12.74 2.93 -10.02
CA PRO A 40 -13.45 1.82 -9.37
C PRO A 40 -12.57 0.60 -9.14
N ALA A 41 -11.76 0.22 -10.13
CA ALA A 41 -10.87 -0.93 -10.04
C ALA A 41 -9.75 -0.68 -9.02
N ALA A 42 -9.14 0.51 -9.05
CA ALA A 42 -8.09 0.89 -8.10
C ALA A 42 -8.59 0.91 -6.65
N VAL A 43 -9.78 1.47 -6.38
CA VAL A 43 -10.38 1.47 -5.04
C VAL A 43 -10.76 0.06 -4.61
N ALA A 44 -11.31 -0.76 -5.51
CA ALA A 44 -11.64 -2.16 -5.20
C ALA A 44 -10.42 -2.98 -4.80
N GLU A 45 -9.27 -2.79 -5.47
CA GLU A 45 -8.01 -3.44 -5.12
C GLU A 45 -7.56 -3.06 -3.69
N ILE A 46 -7.69 -1.78 -3.32
CA ILE A 46 -7.38 -1.32 -1.95
C ILE A 46 -8.36 -1.90 -0.94
N ALA A 47 -9.66 -1.87 -1.25
CA ALA A 47 -10.71 -2.35 -0.36
C ALA A 47 -10.63 -3.87 -0.11
N ALA A 48 -10.08 -4.63 -1.07
CA ALA A 48 -9.89 -6.07 -0.96
C ALA A 48 -8.69 -6.50 -0.08
N ARG A 49 -7.90 -5.54 0.44
CA ARG A 49 -6.74 -5.85 1.27
C ARG A 49 -7.14 -6.57 2.57
N PRO A 50 -6.38 -7.58 3.04
CA PRO A 50 -6.74 -8.37 4.23
C PRO A 50 -6.93 -7.53 5.51
N GLU A 51 -6.21 -6.43 5.65
CA GLU A 51 -6.29 -5.54 6.81
C GLU A 51 -7.65 -4.82 6.89
N LEU A 52 -8.35 -4.70 5.75
CA LEU A 52 -9.61 -3.99 5.61
C LEU A 52 -10.83 -4.93 5.57
N THR A 53 -10.64 -6.25 5.65
CA THR A 53 -11.73 -7.24 5.54
C THR A 53 -12.84 -7.08 6.59
N ARG A 54 -12.52 -6.54 7.78
CA ARG A 54 -13.51 -6.25 8.83
C ARG A 54 -13.94 -4.78 8.90
N ALA A 55 -13.31 -3.92 8.09
CA ALA A 55 -13.65 -2.52 8.00
C ALA A 55 -14.76 -2.31 6.96
N ARG A 56 -15.39 -1.15 7.04
CA ARG A 56 -16.25 -0.63 5.98
C ARG A 56 -15.67 0.66 5.48
N LEU A 57 -15.67 0.83 4.17
CA LEU A 57 -15.09 2.00 3.52
C LEU A 57 -16.21 2.76 2.81
N GLY A 58 -16.38 4.02 3.19
CA GLY A 58 -17.14 5.00 2.44
C GLY A 58 -16.15 5.87 1.66
N VAL A 59 -16.31 5.95 0.34
CA VAL A 59 -15.45 6.74 -0.55
C VAL A 59 -16.34 7.54 -1.50
N GLN A 60 -16.20 8.86 -1.48
CA GLN A 60 -16.89 9.79 -2.36
C GLN A 60 -15.85 10.67 -3.04
N VAL A 61 -15.87 10.73 -4.37
CA VAL A 61 -14.98 11.57 -5.17
C VAL A 61 -15.81 12.37 -6.15
N GLU A 62 -15.65 13.68 -6.10
CA GLU A 62 -16.44 14.65 -6.87
C GLU A 62 -15.54 15.72 -7.47
N THR A 63 -15.99 16.33 -8.56
CA THR A 63 -15.40 17.58 -9.04
C THR A 63 -15.72 18.72 -8.06
N LEU A 64 -14.98 19.83 -8.14
CA LEU A 64 -15.30 21.03 -7.34
C LEU A 64 -16.66 21.64 -7.71
N THR A 65 -17.21 21.32 -8.89
CA THR A 65 -18.55 21.72 -9.33
C THR A 65 -19.66 20.78 -8.82
N GLY A 66 -19.31 19.67 -8.17
CA GLY A 66 -20.26 18.72 -7.57
C GLY A 66 -20.62 17.51 -8.44
N ASP A 67 -19.91 17.30 -9.56
CA ASP A 67 -20.14 16.12 -10.39
C ASP A 67 -19.51 14.90 -9.73
N VAL A 68 -20.33 13.88 -9.44
CA VAL A 68 -19.86 12.64 -8.84
C VAL A 68 -19.02 11.85 -9.84
N ILE A 69 -17.74 11.67 -9.51
CA ILE A 69 -16.79 10.86 -10.29
C ILE A 69 -16.85 9.41 -9.82
N TYR A 70 -16.98 9.19 -8.52
CA TYR A 70 -17.07 7.86 -7.91
C TYR A 70 -17.76 7.91 -6.56
N SER A 71 -18.56 6.87 -6.27
CA SER A 71 -19.23 6.69 -4.98
C SER A 71 -19.23 5.23 -4.57
N GLN A 72 -18.71 4.95 -3.38
CA GLN A 72 -18.83 3.68 -2.67
C GLN A 72 -19.38 3.98 -1.27
N GLU A 73 -20.60 3.53 -0.98
CA GLU A 73 -21.30 3.83 0.30
C GLU A 73 -21.33 5.33 0.66
N GLY A 74 -21.36 6.23 -0.34
CA GLY A 74 -21.26 7.69 -0.12
C GLY A 74 -22.44 8.30 0.65
N ASP A 75 -23.58 7.61 0.67
CA ASP A 75 -24.81 8.00 1.40
C ASP A 75 -24.89 7.39 2.82
N ARG A 76 -23.90 6.60 3.22
CA ARG A 76 -23.88 5.93 4.52
C ARG A 76 -23.18 6.77 5.59
N PHE A 77 -23.74 6.75 6.80
CA PHE A 77 -23.09 7.34 7.96
C PHE A 77 -21.97 6.46 8.53
N PHE A 78 -20.85 7.09 8.84
CA PHE A 78 -19.70 6.54 9.56
C PHE A 78 -19.44 7.38 10.81
N VAL A 79 -18.66 6.85 11.76
CA VAL A 79 -18.21 7.64 12.91
C VAL A 79 -17.10 8.59 12.46
N PRO A 80 -17.31 9.92 12.39
CA PRO A 80 -16.26 10.84 11.99
C PRO A 80 -15.34 11.05 13.19
N ALA A 81 -14.06 10.74 13.04
CA ALA A 81 -13.05 11.04 14.05
C ALA A 81 -12.73 12.55 14.01
N SER A 82 -11.45 12.91 13.92
CA SER A 82 -11.05 14.31 13.78
C SER A 82 -11.55 14.99 12.50
N THR A 83 -12.05 14.27 11.50
CA THR A 83 -12.64 14.84 10.28
C THR A 83 -13.88 15.69 10.56
N LEU A 84 -14.57 15.46 11.68
CA LEU A 84 -15.66 16.33 12.16
C LEU A 84 -15.21 17.79 12.32
N LYS A 85 -13.91 18.03 12.55
CA LYS A 85 -13.34 19.39 12.63
C LYS A 85 -13.60 20.21 11.37
N LEU A 86 -13.66 19.59 10.19
CA LEU A 86 -13.96 20.30 8.95
C LEU A 86 -15.32 21.00 9.03
N LEU A 87 -16.33 20.29 9.54
CA LEU A 87 -17.68 20.84 9.70
C LEU A 87 -17.72 21.92 10.78
N THR A 88 -17.07 21.69 11.94
CA THR A 88 -17.07 22.71 13.01
C THR A 88 -16.33 23.97 12.61
N THR A 89 -15.20 23.84 11.89
CA THR A 89 -14.46 24.99 11.38
C THR A 89 -15.28 25.75 10.33
N ALA A 90 -15.90 25.05 9.38
CA ALA A 90 -16.78 25.69 8.40
C ALA A 90 -17.93 26.44 9.09
N ALA A 91 -18.56 25.83 10.11
CA ALA A 91 -19.62 26.48 10.87
C ALA A 91 -19.12 27.74 11.61
N VAL A 92 -17.96 27.67 12.26
CA VAL A 92 -17.37 28.83 12.95
C VAL A 92 -17.03 29.95 11.97
N LEU A 93 -16.33 29.65 10.86
CA LEU A 93 -16.01 30.65 9.83
C LEU A 93 -17.28 31.28 9.24
N THR A 94 -18.34 30.49 9.04
CA THR A 94 -19.61 30.97 8.50
C THR A 94 -20.35 31.87 9.50
N GLN A 95 -20.31 31.55 10.78
CA GLN A 95 -21.10 32.25 11.81
C GLN A 95 -20.34 33.41 12.46
N LEU A 96 -19.01 33.33 12.56
CA LEU A 96 -18.18 34.24 13.37
C LEU A 96 -17.11 34.99 12.56
N GLY A 97 -16.65 34.48 11.42
CA GLY A 97 -15.61 35.10 10.57
C GLY A 97 -14.19 34.71 10.98
#